data_AF-A0A6L5WL07-F1
#
_entry.id   AF-A0A6L5WL07-F1
#
_cell.length_a   1.000
_cell.length_b   1.000
_cell.length_c   1.000
_cell.angle_alpha   90.00
_cell.angle_beta   90.00
_cell.angle_gamma   90.00
#
_symmetry.space_group_name_H-M   'P 1'
#
loop_
_entity.id
_entity.type
_entity.pdbx_description
1 polymer ?
#
loop_
_entity_poly.entity_id
_entity_poly.type
_entity_poly.pdbx_seq_one_letter_code
_entity_poly.pdbx_strand_id
1 'polypeptide(L)'
;MAVFKKNENKSFAFVENIENKDKVNNIDEFIENAKGSKKTFQNTKGRPLVDDKYKKTEQVIIYLTKDQKNELVKKAKENNLSISKYIAIKVFGID
;
A
#
# COMPACT_ATOMS: atom_id res chain seq x y z
N MET A 1 -25.09 7.94 16.18
CA MET A 1 -24.36 7.13 17.18
C MET A 1 -23.96 5.82 16.52
N ALA A 2 -22.67 5.65 16.20
CA ALA A 2 -22.17 4.37 15.70
C ALA A 2 -21.94 3.44 16.90
N VAL A 3 -22.60 2.29 16.89
CA VAL A 3 -22.45 1.27 17.94
C VAL A 3 -21.14 0.54 17.69
N PHE A 4 -20.11 0.87 18.47
CA PHE A 4 -18.87 0.10 18.50
C PHE A 4 -19.17 -1.27 19.12
N LYS A 5 -19.12 -2.34 18.31
CA LYS A 5 -19.11 -3.70 18.84
C LYS A 5 -17.90 -3.83 19.78
N LYS A 6 -18.15 -4.09 21.07
CA LYS A 6 -17.13 -4.44 22.06
C LYS A 6 -16.32 -5.61 21.50
N ASN A 7 -15.07 -5.36 21.13
CA ASN A 7 -14.09 -6.42 20.90
C ASN A 7 -13.80 -7.06 22.25
N GLU A 8 -14.51 -8.14 22.58
CA GLU A 8 -14.18 -8.98 23.71
C GLU A 8 -12.81 -9.61 23.46
N ASN A 9 -11.83 -9.15 24.26
CA ASN A 9 -10.57 -9.82 24.61
C ASN A 9 -9.79 -10.45 23.45
N LYS A 10 -9.29 -9.63 22.51
CA LYS A 10 -8.08 -10.02 21.77
C LYS A 10 -6.88 -9.74 22.67
N SER A 11 -6.47 -10.72 23.47
CA SER A 11 -5.19 -10.69 24.17
C SER A 11 -4.08 -10.52 23.13
N PHE A 12 -3.22 -9.52 23.32
CA PHE A 12 -2.00 -9.41 22.54
C PHE A 12 -1.25 -10.73 22.63
N ALA A 13 -0.96 -11.36 21.48
CA ALA A 13 -0.11 -12.54 21.44
C ALA A 13 1.31 -12.06 21.72
N PHE A 14 1.72 -12.10 22.99
CA PHE A 14 3.12 -11.99 23.36
C PHE A 14 3.82 -13.21 22.78
N VAL A 15 4.49 -13.03 21.65
CA VAL A 15 5.43 -14.03 21.14
C VAL A 15 6.60 -14.00 22.10
N GLU A 16 6.68 -15.00 22.98
CA GLU A 16 7.88 -15.23 23.76
C GLU A 16 9.03 -15.41 22.76
N ASN A 17 9.99 -14.48 22.78
CA ASN A 17 11.22 -14.64 22.04
C ASN A 17 11.98 -15.81 22.68
N ILE A 18 11.75 -17.02 22.16
CA ILE A 18 12.61 -18.15 22.44
C ILE A 18 13.96 -17.82 21.80
N GLU A 19 14.86 -17.22 22.59
CA GLU A 19 16.26 -17.08 22.21
C GLU A 19 16.86 -18.49 22.23
N ASN A 20 16.77 -19.21 21.10
CA ASN A 20 17.63 -20.37 20.88
C ASN A 20 19.07 -19.87 20.88
N LYS A 21 19.73 -19.97 22.03
CA LYS A 21 21.16 -19.69 22.20
C LYS A 21 21.94 -20.91 21.73
N ASP A 22 21.92 -21.17 20.44
CA ASP A 22 22.87 -22.12 19.86
C ASP A 22 24.28 -21.53 20.01
N LYS A 23 25.19 -22.30 20.61
CA LYS A 23 26.58 -21.88 20.79
C LYS A 23 27.24 -21.81 19.41
N VAL A 24 27.53 -20.59 18.99
CA VAL A 24 28.22 -20.31 17.73
C VAL A 24 29.72 -20.55 17.91
N ASN A 25 30.34 -21.33 17.03
CA ASN A 25 31.75 -21.73 17.17
C ASN A 25 32.71 -20.84 16.36
N ASN A 26 32.21 -20.09 15.37
CA ASN A 26 33.02 -19.27 14.46
C ASN A 26 32.54 -17.81 14.40
N ILE A 27 33.47 -16.89 14.14
CA ILE A 27 33.21 -15.43 14.05
C ILE A 27 32.30 -15.08 12.86
N ASP A 28 32.46 -15.75 11.72
CA ASP A 28 31.62 -15.50 10.55
C ASP A 28 30.16 -15.89 10.82
N GLU A 29 29.97 -17.02 11.51
CA GLU A 29 28.67 -17.53 11.93
C GLU A 29 28.01 -16.65 13.00
N PHE A 30 28.82 -15.94 13.81
CA PHE A 30 28.34 -14.94 14.77
C PHE A 30 27.83 -13.68 14.05
N ILE A 31 28.51 -13.26 12.99
CA ILE A 31 28.12 -12.09 12.19
C ILE A 31 26.82 -12.35 11.41
N GLU A 32 26.66 -13.56 10.86
CA GLU A 32 25.42 -13.94 10.16
C GLU A 32 24.21 -14.05 11.11
N ASN A 33 24.41 -14.54 12.33
CA ASN A 33 23.36 -14.69 13.34
C ASN A 33 23.13 -13.44 14.21
N ALA A 34 23.89 -12.36 14.00
CA ALA A 34 23.77 -11.13 14.76
C ALA A 34 22.37 -10.50 14.59
N LYS A 35 21.75 -10.07 15.71
CA LYS A 35 20.45 -9.37 15.70
C LYS A 35 20.54 -8.13 14.79
N GLY A 36 19.89 -8.18 13.63
CA GLY A 36 19.90 -7.12 12.62
C GLY A 36 20.53 -7.53 11.27
N SER A 37 21.09 -8.74 11.16
CA SER A 37 21.47 -9.30 9.87
C SER A 37 20.23 -9.35 8.95
N LYS A 38 20.40 -8.93 7.70
CA LYS A 38 19.32 -8.88 6.72
C LYS A 38 18.77 -10.29 6.54
N LYS A 39 17.64 -10.60 7.18
CA LYS A 39 16.87 -11.82 6.88
C LYS A 39 16.60 -11.79 5.38
N THR A 40 17.23 -12.71 4.64
CA THR A 40 17.17 -12.79 3.17
C THR A 40 15.76 -12.97 2.63
N PHE A 41 14.79 -13.30 3.48
CA PHE A 41 13.40 -13.35 3.09
C PHE A 41 12.47 -13.04 4.28
N GLN A 42 12.15 -11.77 4.49
CA GLN A 42 10.95 -11.42 5.24
C GLN A 42 9.78 -11.65 4.28
N ASN A 43 9.10 -12.79 4.44
CA ASN A 43 7.89 -13.10 3.69
C ASN A 43 6.78 -12.13 4.14
N THR A 44 6.82 -10.90 3.63
CA THR A 44 5.80 -9.88 3.83
C THR A 44 4.58 -10.31 3.04
N LYS A 45 3.86 -11.31 3.56
CA LYS A 45 2.54 -11.71 3.08
C LYS A 45 1.57 -10.55 3.34
N GLY A 46 1.69 -9.50 2.54
CA GLY A 46 0.75 -8.41 2.46
C GLY A 46 -0.57 -8.89 1.88
N ARG A 47 -1.49 -7.94 1.64
CA ARG A 47 -2.75 -8.25 0.96
C ARG A 47 -2.45 -8.99 -0.35
N PRO A 48 -3.09 -10.15 -0.62
CA PRO A 48 -2.95 -10.84 -1.89
C PRO A 48 -3.20 -9.86 -3.04
N LEU A 49 -2.32 -9.87 -4.04
CA LEU A 49 -2.52 -9.10 -5.26
C LEU A 49 -3.88 -9.48 -5.84
N VAL A 50 -4.72 -8.48 -6.10
CA VAL A 50 -5.99 -8.69 -6.79
C VAL A 50 -5.65 -9.13 -8.21
N ASP A 51 -6.18 -10.29 -8.61
CA ASP A 51 -6.01 -10.85 -9.94
C ASP A 51 -6.42 -9.82 -11.00
N ASP A 52 -5.69 -9.77 -12.12
CA ASP A 52 -5.90 -8.76 -13.16
C ASP A 52 -7.32 -8.82 -13.74
N LYS A 53 -7.92 -10.02 -13.74
CA LYS A 53 -9.32 -10.26 -14.16
C LYS A 53 -10.35 -9.53 -13.28
N TYR A 54 -10.00 -9.18 -12.05
CA TYR A 54 -10.87 -8.43 -11.12
C TYR A 54 -10.49 -6.95 -10.99
N LYS A 55 -9.42 -6.50 -11.67
CA LYS A 55 -9.12 -5.06 -11.79
C LYS A 55 -10.12 -4.43 -12.75
N LYS A 56 -11.22 -3.89 -12.19
CA LYS A 56 -12.25 -3.15 -12.92
C LYS A 56 -11.78 -1.73 -13.29
N THR A 57 -10.68 -1.62 -14.04
CA THR A 57 -10.19 -0.30 -14.49
C THR A 57 -9.84 -0.37 -15.97
N GLU A 58 -10.75 0.12 -16.81
CA GLU A 58 -10.47 0.42 -18.21
C GLU A 58 -9.57 1.65 -18.30
N GLN A 59 -8.65 1.64 -19.27
CA GLN A 59 -7.78 2.79 -19.55
C GLN A 59 -8.36 3.59 -20.71
N VAL A 60 -8.38 4.92 -20.56
CA VAL A 60 -8.84 5.84 -21.60
C VAL A 60 -7.69 6.77 -21.97
N ILE A 61 -7.41 6.89 -23.26
CA ILE A 61 -6.41 7.81 -23.82
C ILE A 61 -7.16 8.97 -24.49
N ILE A 62 -6.78 10.21 -24.13
CA ILE A 62 -7.41 11.42 -24.67
C ILE A 62 -6.30 12.32 -25.22
N TYR A 63 -6.46 12.73 -26.47
CA TYR A 63 -5.58 13.73 -27.09
C TYR A 63 -6.13 15.13 -26.83
N LEU A 64 -5.26 16.01 -26.35
CA LEU A 64 -5.60 17.39 -26.01
C LEU A 64 -4.56 18.32 -26.64
N THR A 65 -5.01 19.50 -27.07
CA THR A 65 -4.06 20.57 -27.38
C THR A 65 -3.37 21.06 -26.11
N LYS A 66 -2.25 21.78 -26.29
CA LYS A 66 -1.47 22.30 -25.15
C LYS A 66 -2.30 23.27 -24.29
N ASP A 67 -3.11 24.09 -24.92
CA ASP A 67 -3.96 25.07 -24.25
C ASP A 67 -5.10 24.39 -23.48
N GLN A 68 -5.78 23.42 -24.10
CA GLN A 68 -6.81 22.62 -23.44
C GLN A 68 -6.26 21.89 -22.20
N LYS A 69 -5.07 21.29 -22.31
CA LYS A 69 -4.40 20.65 -21.17
C LYS A 69 -4.13 21.66 -20.05
N ASN A 70 -3.62 22.84 -20.36
CA ASN A 70 -3.32 23.87 -19.37
C ASN A 70 -4.57 24.36 -18.65
N GLU A 71 -5.66 24.56 -19.37
CA GLU A 71 -6.94 24.95 -18.79
C GLU A 71 -7.50 23.87 -17.85
N LEU A 72 -7.44 22.61 -18.27
CA LEU A 72 -7.82 21.46 -17.45
C LEU A 72 -6.99 21.35 -16.17
N VAL A 73 -5.67 21.59 -16.25
CA VAL A 73 -4.78 21.57 -15.08
C VAL A 73 -5.17 22.67 -14.10
N LYS A 74 -5.48 23.88 -14.57
CA LYS A 74 -5.92 24.98 -13.69
C LYS A 74 -7.22 24.64 -12.97
N LYS A 75 -8.25 24.21 -13.71
CA LYS A 75 -9.55 23.82 -13.15
C LYS A 75 -9.43 22.65 -12.17
N ALA A 76 -8.60 21.64 -12.48
CA ALA A 76 -8.37 20.52 -11.58
C ALA A 76 -7.70 20.98 -10.27
N LYS A 77 -6.71 21.87 -10.35
CA LYS A 77 -6.04 22.45 -9.18
C LYS A 77 -6.99 23.30 -8.32
N GLU A 78 -7.82 24.14 -8.93
CA GLU A 78 -8.85 24.93 -8.22
C GLU A 78 -9.80 24.04 -7.42
N ASN A 79 -10.09 22.83 -7.92
CA ASN A 79 -10.94 21.85 -7.24
C ASN A 79 -10.17 20.88 -6.33
N ASN A 80 -8.86 21.04 -6.14
CA ASN A 80 -7.99 20.13 -5.40
C ASN A 80 -8.05 18.67 -5.88
N LEU A 81 -8.21 18.45 -7.19
CA LEU A 81 -8.31 17.15 -7.82
C LEU A 81 -7.14 16.88 -8.75
N SER A 82 -6.83 15.59 -8.97
CA SER A 82 -6.01 15.20 -10.12
C SER A 82 -6.78 15.45 -11.41
N ILE A 83 -6.05 15.68 -12.52
CA ILE A 83 -6.66 15.91 -13.85
C ILE A 83 -7.57 14.74 -14.23
N SER A 84 -7.12 13.50 -14.01
CA SER A 84 -7.90 12.30 -14.32
C SER A 84 -9.20 12.23 -13.52
N LYS A 85 -9.15 12.55 -12.22
CA LYS A 85 -10.35 12.56 -11.37
C LYS A 85 -11.29 13.69 -11.75
N TYR A 86 -10.76 14.88 -12.04
CA TYR A 86 -11.55 16.02 -12.52
C TYR A 86 -12.28 15.71 -13.83
N ILE A 87 -11.60 15.09 -14.80
CA ILE A 87 -12.20 14.66 -16.07
C ILE A 87 -13.27 13.60 -15.82
N ALA A 88 -12.98 12.59 -15.01
CA ALA A 88 -13.94 11.53 -14.72
C ALA A 88 -15.24 12.08 -14.10
N ILE A 89 -15.14 12.97 -13.12
CA ILE A 89 -16.30 13.64 -12.50
C ILE A 89 -17.05 14.47 -13.55
N LYS A 90 -16.35 15.24 -14.38
CA LYS A 90 -16.99 16.09 -15.39
C LYS A 90 -17.68 15.32 -16.52
N VAL A 91 -17.12 14.19 -16.94
CA VAL A 91 -17.66 13.38 -18.04
C VAL A 91 -18.78 12.46 -17.56
N PHE A 92 -18.59 11.81 -16.41
CA PHE A 92 -19.50 10.77 -15.94
C PHE A 92 -20.45 11.23 -14.83
N GLY A 93 -20.24 12.42 -14.24
CA GLY A 93 -21.06 12.92 -13.13
C GLY A 93 -20.96 12.07 -11.86
N ILE A 94 -19.87 11.32 -11.70
CA ILE A 94 -19.65 10.43 -10.55
C ILE A 94 -18.99 11.26 -9.44
N ASP A 95 -19.70 11.50 -8.34
CA ASP A 95 -19.15 12.04 -7.08
C ASP A 95 -18.41 10.96 -6.28
#